data_AF-A0A1Y4AFA3-F1
#
_entry.id   AF-A0A1Y4AFA3-F1
#
_cell.length_a   1.000
_cell.length_b   1.000
_cell.length_c   1.000
_cell.angle_alpha   90.00
_cell.angle_beta   90.00
_cell.angle_gamma   90.00
#
_symmetry.space_group_name_H-M   'P 1'
#
loop_
_entity.id
_entity.type
_entity.pdbx_description
1 polymer ?
#
loop_
_entity_poly.entity_id
_entity_poly.type
_entity_poly.pdbx_seq_one_letter_code
_entity_poly.pdbx_strand_id
1 'polypeptide(L)'
;MNELRVKQIINQRNISVRQFAEMLGITREHCYHVLRGENVSKKQLENMSRVLNMPIRELYTTPDEIVSDYNPYRIVFGRTEHYKAADIIPFSKLSGKYGAFSNMSTAYPVDLFGHHCYTSEHLFIALRFSGHPDLQKEILEYENAMWCKKIFINSKEYEPYRYPQWRDNYFDIEVMKYIINLKYQQNEGFRTLLNKTKGKIIVEDTTMQNTSDSALRWGCQDLQKRDLIKQTRKSVQQFITENLNKGKKKEAALKKPRTESAQKRQEQKLKKWEAIVEKVQDVYEQALLEHCHYTLSGENALGKILTVIRDQGYIDYHLDYPLYFFEHKIG
;
A
#
# COMPACT_ATOMS: atom_id res chain seq x y z
N MET A 1 11.74 -13.86 9.46
CA MET A 1 11.06 -13.11 10.55
C MET A 1 12.13 -12.35 11.30
N ASN A 2 11.96 -11.05 11.52
CA ASN A 2 12.87 -10.27 12.35
C ASN A 2 12.57 -10.62 13.82
N GLU A 3 13.27 -11.61 14.36
CA GLU A 3 13.18 -11.97 15.77
C GLU A 3 13.82 -10.85 16.62
N LEU A 4 13.18 -10.49 17.75
CA LEU A 4 13.74 -9.53 18.68
C LEU A 4 15.01 -10.13 19.32
N ARG A 5 16.19 -9.70 18.89
CA ARG A 5 17.48 -10.24 19.37
C ARG A 5 18.00 -9.58 20.64
N VAL A 6 17.18 -8.80 21.34
CA VAL A 6 17.59 -8.02 22.54
C VAL A 6 18.24 -8.92 23.60
N LYS A 7 17.74 -10.15 23.80
CA LYS A 7 18.34 -11.11 24.73
C LYS A 7 19.78 -11.49 24.33
N GLN A 8 20.05 -11.61 23.03
CA GLN A 8 21.40 -11.89 22.53
C GLN A 8 22.32 -10.69 22.73
N ILE A 9 21.82 -9.47 22.48
CA ILE A 9 22.57 -8.22 22.65
C ILE A 9 22.99 -8.01 24.10
N ILE A 10 22.08 -8.19 25.07
CA ILE A 10 22.42 -8.02 26.50
C ILE A 10 23.43 -9.07 26.95
N ASN A 11 23.32 -10.32 26.48
CA ASN A 11 24.29 -11.37 26.77
C ASN A 11 25.67 -11.04 26.21
N GLN A 12 25.76 -10.56 24.97
CA GLN A 12 27.03 -10.12 24.34
C GLN A 12 27.69 -8.96 25.09
N ARG A 13 26.90 -8.11 25.75
CA ARG A 13 27.38 -6.98 26.54
C ARG A 13 27.60 -7.31 28.02
N ASN A 14 27.50 -8.58 28.41
CA ASN A 14 27.58 -9.03 29.81
C ASN A 14 26.58 -8.32 30.74
N ILE A 15 25.40 -7.95 30.22
CA ILE A 15 24.31 -7.34 30.99
C ILE A 15 23.33 -8.46 31.37
N SER A 16 23.14 -8.68 32.67
CA SER A 16 22.12 -9.63 33.15
C SER A 16 20.70 -9.12 32.89
N VAL A 17 19.72 -10.02 32.78
CA VAL A 17 18.29 -9.65 32.63
C VAL A 17 17.82 -8.76 33.79
N ARG A 18 18.35 -8.96 35.00
CA ARG A 18 18.05 -8.12 36.16
C ARG A 18 18.53 -6.68 35.95
N GLN A 19 19.79 -6.50 35.58
CA GLN A 19 20.36 -5.17 35.30
C GLN A 19 19.62 -4.51 34.14
N PHE A 20 19.26 -5.27 33.10
CA PHE A 20 18.50 -4.73 31.98
C PHE A 20 17.09 -4.27 32.38
N ALA A 21 16.40 -5.02 33.24
CA ALA A 21 15.10 -4.61 33.79
C ALA A 21 15.20 -3.32 34.62
N GLU A 22 16.26 -3.19 35.44
CA GLU A 22 16.57 -1.98 36.20
C GLU A 22 16.82 -0.77 35.26
N MET A 23 17.59 -0.95 34.18
CA MET A 23 17.82 0.11 33.19
C MET A 23 16.54 0.54 32.44
N LEU A 24 15.60 -0.39 32.23
CA LEU A 24 14.30 -0.12 31.61
C LEU A 24 13.27 0.48 32.57
N GLY A 25 13.52 0.42 33.88
CA GLY A 25 12.57 0.84 34.91
C GLY A 25 11.33 -0.06 35.00
N ILE A 26 11.47 -1.36 34.74
CA ILE A 26 10.38 -2.35 34.79
C ILE A 26 10.73 -3.54 35.69
N THR A 27 9.73 -4.37 36.01
CA THR A 27 9.97 -5.60 36.79
C THR A 27 10.73 -6.66 35.97
N ARG A 28 11.39 -7.58 36.66
CA ARG A 28 12.16 -8.67 36.02
C ARG A 28 11.25 -9.59 35.22
N GLU A 29 10.05 -9.86 35.72
CA GLU A 29 9.02 -10.68 35.08
C GLU A 29 8.54 -10.03 33.78
N HIS A 30 8.24 -8.72 33.81
CA HIS A 30 7.87 -7.96 32.61
C HIS A 30 9.00 -7.94 31.58
N CYS A 31 10.26 -7.84 32.05
CA CYS A 31 11.42 -7.87 31.17
C CYS A 31 11.51 -9.18 30.38
N TYR A 32 11.23 -10.34 31.00
CA TYR A 32 11.16 -11.61 30.27
C TYR A 32 10.07 -11.64 29.20
N HIS A 33 8.90 -11.06 29.46
CA HIS A 33 7.86 -10.91 28.44
C HIS A 33 8.32 -10.05 27.28
N VAL A 34 8.97 -8.91 27.56
CA VAL A 34 9.51 -8.02 26.52
C VAL A 34 10.58 -8.73 25.68
N LEU A 35 11.47 -9.48 26.31
CA LEU A 35 12.55 -10.20 25.64
C LEU A 35 12.06 -11.35 24.75
N ARG A 36 10.84 -11.87 24.93
CA ARG A 36 10.22 -12.86 24.04
C ARG A 36 9.74 -12.26 22.72
N GLY A 37 9.64 -10.93 22.62
CA GLY A 37 9.27 -10.25 21.38
C GLY A 37 7.79 -10.32 21.00
N GLU A 38 6.95 -10.96 21.81
CA GLU A 38 5.50 -11.04 21.59
C GLU A 38 4.83 -9.70 21.98
N ASN A 39 4.16 -9.04 21.02
CA ASN A 39 3.38 -7.81 21.23
C ASN A 39 4.15 -6.63 21.88
N VAL A 40 5.43 -6.44 21.50
CA VAL A 40 6.24 -5.32 22.03
C VAL A 40 5.76 -3.99 21.44
N SER A 41 5.35 -3.06 22.30
CA SER A 41 4.91 -1.72 21.92
C SER A 41 6.06 -0.84 21.43
N LYS A 42 5.73 0.19 20.63
CA LYS A 42 6.69 1.21 20.18
C LYS A 42 7.47 1.85 21.34
N LYS A 43 6.80 2.16 22.45
CA LYS A 43 7.42 2.76 23.64
C LYS A 43 8.44 1.82 24.28
N GLN A 44 8.19 0.51 24.28
CA GLN A 44 9.14 -0.49 24.77
C GLN A 44 10.38 -0.57 23.85
N LEU A 45 10.19 -0.53 22.54
CA LEU A 45 11.30 -0.50 21.57
C LEU A 45 12.16 0.76 21.71
N GLU A 46 11.53 1.93 21.86
CA GLU A 46 12.23 3.20 22.10
C GLU A 46 13.03 3.18 23.40
N ASN A 47 12.46 2.63 24.47
CA ASN A 47 13.16 2.49 25.75
C ASN A 47 14.35 1.53 25.65
N MET A 48 14.20 0.38 24.99
CA MET A 48 15.30 -0.56 24.77
C MET A 48 16.40 0.04 23.90
N SER A 49 16.04 0.74 22.82
CA SER A 49 16.97 1.45 21.94
C SER A 49 17.77 2.51 22.70
N ARG A 50 17.10 3.31 23.53
CA ARG A 50 17.72 4.33 24.38
C ARG A 50 18.69 3.72 25.39
N VAL A 51 18.25 2.68 26.10
CA VAL A 51 19.05 2.01 27.15
C VAL A 51 20.25 1.28 26.57
N LEU A 52 20.11 0.67 25.40
CA LEU A 52 21.18 -0.05 24.72
C LEU A 52 22.03 0.86 23.82
N ASN A 53 21.70 2.15 23.75
CA ASN A 53 22.36 3.13 22.90
C ASN A 53 22.56 2.62 21.46
N MET A 54 21.48 2.16 20.84
CA MET A 54 21.50 1.64 19.47
C MET A 54 20.18 1.92 18.76
N PRO A 55 20.18 2.06 17.43
CA PRO A 55 18.95 2.21 16.67
C PRO A 55 17.97 1.05 16.89
N ILE A 56 16.66 1.31 16.88
CA ILE A 56 15.62 0.26 17.06
C ILE A 56 15.81 -0.90 16.08
N ARG A 57 16.28 -0.64 14.84
CA ARG A 57 16.56 -1.69 13.85
C ARG A 57 17.56 -2.74 14.34
N GLU A 58 18.53 -2.34 15.15
CA GLU A 58 19.58 -3.24 15.64
C GLU A 58 19.08 -4.15 16.77
N LEU A 59 17.90 -3.85 17.34
CA LEU A 59 17.23 -4.70 18.33
C LEU A 59 16.65 -5.98 17.71
N TYR A 60 16.59 -6.03 16.39
CA TYR A 60 16.11 -7.16 15.62
C TYR A 60 17.26 -7.82 14.88
N THR A 61 17.15 -9.13 14.66
CA THR A 61 18.06 -9.84 13.74
C THR A 61 17.94 -9.22 12.35
N THR A 62 19.06 -8.74 11.82
CA THR A 62 19.16 -8.29 10.43
C THR A 62 19.13 -9.52 9.52
N PRO A 63 18.26 -9.57 8.50
CA PRO A 63 18.30 -10.63 7.50
C PRO A 63 19.46 -10.36 6.54
N ASP A 64 20.68 -10.67 6.95
CA ASP A 64 21.76 -10.85 5.98
C ASP A 64 21.51 -12.18 5.25
N GLU A 65 21.52 -12.11 3.91
CA GLU A 65 21.18 -13.19 2.96
C GLU A 65 19.68 -13.52 2.82
N ILE A 66 18.90 -12.62 2.19
CA ILE A 66 17.71 -13.08 1.45
C ILE A 66 18.21 -13.75 0.15
N VAL A 67 18.73 -14.97 0.28
CA VAL A 67 18.38 -16.01 -0.68
C VAL A 67 16.90 -16.23 -0.45
N SER A 68 16.10 -15.90 -1.45
CA SER A 68 14.65 -16.06 -1.38
C SER A 68 14.32 -17.54 -1.19
N ASP A 69 14.19 -18.00 0.06
CA ASP A 69 13.50 -19.27 0.38
C ASP A 69 11.96 -19.10 0.25
N TYR A 70 11.57 -18.12 -0.57
CA TYR A 70 10.23 -17.64 -0.79
C TYR A 70 9.89 -17.88 -2.26
N ASN A 71 8.83 -18.64 -2.46
CA ASN A 71 8.19 -18.75 -3.76
C ASN A 71 7.29 -17.52 -3.94
N PRO A 72 7.62 -16.55 -4.82
CA PRO A 72 6.82 -15.35 -5.07
C PRO A 72 5.43 -15.63 -5.64
N TYR A 73 5.17 -16.89 -6.01
CA TYR A 73 3.92 -17.38 -6.55
C TYR A 73 3.03 -18.01 -5.47
N ARG A 74 3.52 -18.22 -4.25
CA ARG A 74 2.70 -18.76 -3.15
C ARG A 74 1.97 -17.63 -2.43
N ILE A 75 0.66 -17.56 -2.61
CA ILE A 75 -0.20 -16.68 -1.81
C ILE A 75 -0.25 -17.23 -0.38
N VAL A 76 0.63 -16.70 0.47
CA VAL A 76 0.57 -16.93 1.92
C VAL A 76 -0.15 -15.76 2.56
N PHE A 77 -1.25 -16.05 3.24
CA PHE A 77 -2.06 -15.06 3.91
C PHE A 77 -1.54 -14.70 5.31
N GLY A 78 -1.86 -13.50 5.81
CA GLY A 78 -1.39 -13.01 7.11
C GLY A 78 0.12 -12.76 7.18
N ARG A 79 0.82 -12.89 6.04
CA ARG A 79 2.28 -12.76 5.95
C ARG A 79 2.64 -11.46 5.26
N THR A 80 3.36 -10.62 5.98
CA THR A 80 4.07 -9.47 5.42
C THR A 80 5.26 -9.95 4.60
N GLU A 81 5.39 -9.44 3.38
CA GLU A 81 6.51 -9.73 2.48
C GLU A 81 7.38 -8.52 2.22
N HIS A 82 8.63 -8.79 1.85
CA HIS A 82 9.65 -7.79 1.57
C HIS A 82 10.22 -8.05 0.18
N TYR A 83 10.24 -7.01 -0.65
CA TYR A 83 10.70 -7.11 -2.03
C TYR A 83 11.84 -6.14 -2.29
N LYS A 84 12.81 -6.55 -3.12
CA LYS A 84 13.81 -5.63 -3.65
C LYS A 84 13.16 -4.77 -4.74
N ALA A 85 13.48 -3.47 -4.75
CA ALA A 85 12.93 -2.54 -5.74
C ALA A 85 13.17 -2.99 -7.20
N ALA A 86 14.32 -3.61 -7.47
CA ALA A 86 14.67 -4.11 -8.80
C ALA A 86 13.81 -5.31 -9.25
N ASP A 87 13.17 -6.03 -8.33
CA ASP A 87 12.44 -7.27 -8.62
C ASP A 87 10.94 -7.06 -8.79
N ILE A 88 10.46 -5.83 -8.55
CA ILE A 88 9.03 -5.51 -8.55
C ILE A 88 8.59 -4.59 -9.68
N ILE A 89 7.32 -4.70 -10.04
CA ILE A 89 6.58 -3.75 -10.85
C ILE A 89 5.48 -3.15 -9.98
N PRO A 90 5.66 -1.94 -9.43
CA PRO A 90 4.64 -1.31 -8.61
C PRO A 90 3.56 -0.65 -9.48
N PHE A 91 2.31 -0.70 -9.03
CA PHE A 91 1.23 0.14 -9.53
C PHE A 91 0.47 0.76 -8.35
N SER A 92 0.11 2.04 -8.48
CA SER A 92 -0.55 2.79 -7.39
C SER A 92 -1.56 3.84 -7.87
N LYS A 93 -1.63 4.09 -9.18
CA LYS A 93 -2.52 5.08 -9.81
C LYS A 93 -3.12 4.51 -11.08
N LEU A 94 -4.41 4.76 -11.30
CA LEU A 94 -5.14 4.31 -12.50
C LEU A 94 -4.58 4.91 -13.79
N SER A 95 -4.11 6.15 -13.76
CA SER A 95 -3.47 6.82 -14.91
C SER A 95 -2.01 6.43 -15.14
N GLY A 96 -1.43 5.60 -14.26
CA GLY A 96 -0.05 5.15 -14.39
C GLY A 96 0.12 4.08 -15.47
N LYS A 97 1.37 3.83 -15.89
CA LYS A 97 1.76 2.82 -16.89
C LYS A 97 1.11 1.45 -16.68
N TYR A 98 0.98 1.04 -15.41
CA TYR A 98 0.41 -0.24 -15.01
C TYR A 98 -0.92 -0.09 -14.26
N GLY A 99 -1.59 1.07 -14.39
CA GLY A 99 -2.83 1.36 -13.67
C GLY A 99 -3.97 0.40 -13.99
N ALA A 100 -3.95 -0.22 -15.17
CA ALA A 100 -4.94 -1.22 -15.58
C ALA A 100 -4.82 -2.59 -14.86
N PHE A 101 -3.77 -2.80 -14.07
CA PHE A 101 -3.70 -3.92 -13.12
C PHE A 101 -4.65 -3.77 -11.94
N SER A 102 -5.00 -2.54 -11.57
CA SER A 102 -5.97 -2.32 -10.49
C SER A 102 -7.31 -2.95 -10.85
N ASN A 103 -7.93 -3.60 -9.86
CA ASN A 103 -9.32 -4.05 -9.91
C ASN A 103 -10.32 -2.88 -10.07
N MET A 104 -9.90 -1.65 -9.78
CA MET A 104 -10.67 -0.42 -9.98
C MET A 104 -10.59 0.13 -11.42
N SER A 105 -9.75 -0.46 -12.28
CA SER A 105 -9.57 0.04 -13.64
C SER A 105 -10.73 -0.38 -14.55
N THR A 106 -11.19 0.57 -15.36
CA THR A 106 -12.19 0.36 -16.41
C THR A 106 -11.60 -0.11 -17.74
N ALA A 107 -10.27 -0.26 -17.83
CA ALA A 107 -9.59 -0.58 -19.09
C ALA A 107 -9.92 -1.99 -19.62
N TYR A 108 -10.29 -2.90 -18.73
CA TYR A 108 -10.55 -4.31 -19.02
C TYR A 108 -11.76 -4.77 -18.20
N PRO A 109 -12.99 -4.47 -18.67
CA PRO A 109 -14.21 -4.84 -17.99
C PRO A 109 -14.40 -6.37 -17.98
N VAL A 110 -15.35 -6.83 -17.17
CA VAL A 110 -15.66 -8.26 -17.02
C VAL A 110 -17.16 -8.46 -17.24
N ASP A 111 -17.52 -9.39 -18.11
CA ASP A 111 -18.91 -9.81 -18.29
C ASP A 111 -19.14 -11.13 -17.54
N LEU A 112 -20.27 -11.23 -16.84
CA LEU A 112 -20.68 -12.48 -16.19
C LEU A 112 -22.18 -12.69 -16.37
N PHE A 113 -22.56 -13.88 -16.88
CA PHE A 113 -23.96 -14.25 -17.12
C PHE A 113 -24.77 -13.18 -17.89
N GLY A 114 -24.14 -12.51 -18.85
CA GLY A 114 -24.79 -11.46 -19.67
C GLY A 114 -24.82 -10.07 -19.03
N HIS A 115 -24.30 -9.89 -17.82
CA HIS A 115 -24.17 -8.58 -17.17
C HIS A 115 -22.78 -8.00 -17.34
N HIS A 116 -22.72 -6.74 -17.77
CA HIS A 116 -21.50 -5.98 -17.93
C HIS A 116 -21.03 -5.37 -16.60
N CYS A 117 -19.81 -5.67 -16.18
CA CYS A 117 -19.17 -5.05 -15.01
C CYS A 117 -18.01 -4.18 -15.48
N TYR A 118 -18.14 -2.85 -15.31
CA TYR A 118 -17.13 -1.88 -15.75
C TYR A 118 -15.74 -2.13 -15.17
N THR A 119 -15.68 -2.69 -13.96
CA THR A 119 -14.42 -3.02 -13.30
C THR A 119 -14.55 -4.34 -12.54
N SER A 120 -13.41 -4.97 -12.24
CA SER A 120 -13.37 -6.14 -11.36
C SER A 120 -13.88 -5.80 -9.95
N GLU A 121 -13.70 -4.57 -9.47
CA GLU A 121 -14.23 -4.14 -8.18
C GLU A 121 -15.77 -4.09 -8.17
N HIS A 122 -16.43 -3.66 -9.25
CA HIS A 122 -17.90 -3.69 -9.31
C HIS A 122 -18.42 -5.11 -9.14
N LEU A 123 -17.85 -6.07 -9.88
CA LEU A 123 -18.22 -7.47 -9.74
C LEU A 123 -17.90 -7.99 -8.33
N PHE A 124 -16.73 -7.65 -7.78
CA PHE A 124 -16.32 -8.06 -6.44
C PHE A 124 -17.27 -7.54 -5.35
N ILE A 125 -17.70 -6.28 -5.45
CA ILE A 125 -18.67 -5.69 -4.53
C ILE A 125 -20.04 -6.34 -4.73
N ALA A 126 -20.51 -6.55 -5.98
CA ALA A 126 -21.78 -7.23 -6.24
C ALA A 126 -21.82 -8.65 -5.64
N LEU A 127 -20.75 -9.43 -5.80
CA LEU A 127 -20.65 -10.77 -5.22
C LEU A 127 -20.64 -10.76 -3.68
N ARG A 128 -20.20 -9.66 -3.06
CA ARG A 128 -20.31 -9.47 -1.60
C ARG A 128 -21.75 -9.34 -1.12
N PHE A 129 -22.69 -9.07 -2.02
CA PHE A 129 -24.13 -9.05 -1.76
C PHE A 129 -24.85 -10.23 -2.42
N SER A 130 -24.15 -11.38 -2.55
CA SER A 130 -24.75 -12.64 -2.97
C SER A 130 -26.03 -12.95 -2.20
N GLY A 131 -27.12 -13.24 -2.92
CA GLY A 131 -28.46 -13.42 -2.37
C GLY A 131 -29.32 -12.15 -2.37
N HIS A 132 -28.78 -11.00 -2.80
CA HIS A 132 -29.48 -9.72 -2.89
C HIS A 132 -29.41 -9.14 -4.31
N PRO A 133 -30.17 -9.68 -5.28
CA PRO A 133 -30.09 -9.28 -6.69
C PRO A 133 -30.37 -7.78 -6.92
N ASP A 134 -31.26 -7.18 -6.14
CA ASP A 134 -31.56 -5.74 -6.24
C ASP A 134 -30.34 -4.87 -5.90
N LEU A 135 -29.59 -5.23 -4.85
CA LEU A 135 -28.35 -4.54 -4.49
C LEU A 135 -27.27 -4.79 -5.53
N GLN A 136 -27.18 -6.01 -6.06
CA GLN A 136 -26.24 -6.34 -7.14
C GLN A 136 -26.52 -5.50 -8.38
N LYS A 137 -27.79 -5.32 -8.74
CA LYS A 137 -28.20 -4.42 -9.83
C LYS A 137 -27.77 -2.99 -9.57
N GLU A 138 -28.10 -2.45 -8.40
CA GLU A 138 -27.75 -1.07 -8.03
C GLU A 138 -26.23 -0.84 -8.09
N ILE A 139 -25.44 -1.81 -7.61
CA ILE A 139 -23.97 -1.77 -7.65
C ILE A 139 -23.44 -1.63 -9.08
N LEU A 140 -24.02 -2.37 -10.04
CA LEU A 140 -23.59 -2.35 -11.44
C LEU A 140 -24.02 -1.09 -12.20
N GLU A 141 -24.99 -0.33 -11.68
CA GLU A 141 -25.41 0.96 -12.27
C GLU A 141 -24.40 2.09 -11.99
N TYR A 142 -23.49 1.93 -11.02
CA TYR A 142 -22.43 2.90 -10.78
C TYR A 142 -21.34 2.81 -11.86
N GLU A 143 -20.98 3.96 -12.43
CA GLU A 143 -19.82 4.04 -13.35
C GLU A 143 -18.48 4.02 -12.60
N ASN A 144 -18.47 4.49 -11.35
CA ASN A 144 -17.25 4.70 -10.57
C ASN A 144 -17.17 3.75 -9.37
N ALA A 145 -16.24 2.79 -9.47
CA ALA A 145 -16.02 1.76 -8.46
C ALA A 145 -15.64 2.31 -7.07
N MET A 146 -14.97 3.45 -7.00
CA MET A 146 -14.62 4.08 -5.71
C MET A 146 -15.86 4.61 -5.00
N TRP A 147 -16.81 5.19 -5.75
CA TRP A 147 -18.08 5.64 -5.19
C TRP A 147 -18.95 4.45 -4.76
N CYS A 148 -19.02 3.41 -5.59
CA CYS A 148 -19.67 2.15 -5.25
C CYS A 148 -19.11 1.59 -3.93
N LYS A 149 -17.79 1.43 -3.80
CA LYS A 149 -17.14 0.98 -2.56
C LYS A 149 -17.49 1.86 -1.37
N LYS A 150 -17.47 3.18 -1.55
CA LYS A 150 -17.79 4.12 -0.46
C LYS A 150 -19.21 3.94 0.06
N ILE A 151 -20.18 3.73 -0.83
CA ILE A 151 -21.60 3.59 -0.49
C ILE A 151 -21.85 2.21 0.13
N PHE A 152 -21.55 1.12 -0.58
CA PHE A 152 -21.95 -0.22 -0.15
C PHE A 152 -21.01 -0.86 0.88
N ILE A 153 -19.72 -0.52 0.85
CA ILE A 153 -18.71 -1.16 1.70
C ILE A 153 -18.36 -0.33 2.94
N ASN A 154 -18.31 0.99 2.81
CA ASN A 154 -17.91 1.85 3.93
C ASN A 154 -19.09 2.40 4.74
N SER A 155 -20.34 2.31 4.23
CA SER A 155 -21.54 2.59 5.00
C SER A 155 -21.92 1.40 5.89
N LYS A 156 -22.47 1.69 7.08
CA LYS A 156 -23.06 0.69 7.97
C LYS A 156 -24.44 0.22 7.52
N GLU A 157 -25.13 1.03 6.71
CA GLU A 157 -26.47 0.73 6.20
C GLU A 157 -26.54 -0.61 5.47
N TYR A 158 -25.52 -0.90 4.67
CA TYR A 158 -25.47 -2.11 3.86
C TYR A 158 -24.79 -3.30 4.55
N GLU A 159 -24.27 -3.13 5.78
CA GLU A 159 -23.55 -4.18 6.50
C GLU A 159 -24.39 -5.45 6.75
N PRO A 160 -25.68 -5.38 7.12
CA PRO A 160 -26.52 -6.56 7.34
C PRO A 160 -26.76 -7.44 6.11
N TYR A 161 -26.59 -6.88 4.90
CA TYR A 161 -26.84 -7.58 3.63
C TYR A 161 -25.56 -8.21 3.03
N ARG A 162 -24.42 -8.02 3.70
CA ARG A 162 -23.15 -8.60 3.22
C ARG A 162 -23.15 -10.09 3.44
N TYR A 163 -22.60 -10.81 2.48
CA TYR A 163 -22.43 -12.26 2.55
C TYR A 163 -21.65 -12.64 3.82
N PRO A 164 -22.23 -13.41 4.77
CA PRO A 164 -21.64 -13.61 6.09
C PRO A 164 -20.25 -14.25 6.07
N GLN A 165 -20.00 -15.16 5.13
CA GLN A 165 -18.73 -15.88 4.99
C GLN A 165 -17.68 -15.10 4.19
N TRP A 166 -17.94 -13.84 3.82
CA TRP A 166 -17.04 -13.07 2.95
C TRP A 166 -15.59 -13.01 3.43
N ARG A 167 -15.38 -12.94 4.74
CA ARG A 167 -14.04 -12.89 5.36
C ARG A 167 -13.61 -14.23 5.97
N ASP A 168 -14.45 -15.26 5.87
CA ASP A 168 -14.13 -16.58 6.40
C ASP A 168 -13.16 -17.29 5.46
N ASN A 169 -12.16 -17.98 6.02
CA ASN A 169 -11.17 -18.79 5.30
C ASN A 169 -10.62 -18.19 3.99
N TYR A 170 -10.43 -16.86 3.94
CA TYR A 170 -9.93 -16.14 2.76
C TYR A 170 -10.84 -16.24 1.52
N PHE A 171 -12.13 -16.47 1.72
CA PHE A 171 -13.11 -16.59 0.65
C PHE A 171 -13.12 -15.37 -0.29
N ASP A 172 -12.99 -14.14 0.25
CA ASP A 172 -12.84 -12.93 -0.56
C ASP A 172 -11.64 -12.97 -1.53
N ILE A 173 -10.56 -13.65 -1.18
CA ILE A 173 -9.41 -13.84 -2.08
C ILE A 173 -9.79 -14.80 -3.21
N GLU A 174 -10.43 -15.92 -2.87
CA GLU A 174 -10.87 -16.91 -3.86
C GLU A 174 -11.87 -16.31 -4.86
N VAL A 175 -12.78 -15.46 -4.38
CA VAL A 175 -13.67 -14.67 -5.24
C VAL A 175 -12.88 -13.73 -6.16
N MET A 176 -11.85 -13.03 -5.65
CA MET A 176 -11.02 -12.18 -6.50
C MET A 176 -10.22 -12.97 -7.54
N LYS A 177 -9.70 -14.15 -7.19
CA LYS A 177 -9.03 -15.04 -8.16
C LYS A 177 -9.98 -15.43 -9.29
N TYR A 178 -11.21 -15.83 -8.97
CA TYR A 178 -12.26 -16.12 -9.95
C TYR A 178 -12.49 -14.92 -10.89
N ILE A 179 -12.68 -13.72 -10.34
CA ILE A 179 -12.91 -12.50 -11.13
C ILE A 179 -11.71 -12.18 -12.03
N ILE A 180 -10.49 -12.27 -11.51
CA ILE A 180 -9.29 -11.99 -12.29
C ILE A 180 -9.07 -13.06 -13.37
N ASN A 181 -9.45 -14.32 -13.11
CA ASN A 181 -9.46 -15.36 -14.12
C ASN A 181 -10.43 -15.03 -15.27
N LEU A 182 -11.65 -14.60 -14.97
CA LEU A 182 -12.59 -14.12 -16.00
C LEU A 182 -12.02 -12.93 -16.77
N LYS A 183 -11.48 -11.92 -16.08
CA LYS A 183 -10.83 -10.75 -16.70
C LYS A 183 -9.73 -11.18 -17.65
N TYR A 184 -8.90 -12.13 -17.22
CA TYR A 184 -7.80 -12.70 -18.02
C TYR A 184 -8.31 -13.44 -19.24
N GLN A 185 -9.37 -14.25 -19.14
CA GLN A 185 -9.93 -14.99 -20.26
C GLN A 185 -10.58 -14.07 -21.30
N GLN A 186 -11.30 -13.04 -20.84
CA GLN A 186 -12.08 -12.16 -21.71
C GLN A 186 -11.24 -11.07 -22.40
N ASN A 187 -10.12 -10.63 -21.80
CA ASN A 187 -9.40 -9.44 -22.27
C ASN A 187 -7.98 -9.74 -22.77
N GLU A 188 -7.77 -9.77 -24.08
CA GLU A 188 -6.43 -9.95 -24.68
C GLU A 188 -5.45 -8.83 -24.32
N GLY A 189 -5.94 -7.58 -24.30
CA GLY A 189 -5.11 -6.44 -23.89
C GLY A 189 -4.58 -6.57 -22.47
N PHE A 190 -5.37 -7.16 -21.55
CA PHE A 190 -4.95 -7.42 -20.18
C PHE A 190 -3.85 -8.48 -20.12
N ARG A 191 -4.00 -9.58 -20.87
CA ARG A 191 -2.95 -10.62 -21.01
C ARG A 191 -1.65 -10.03 -21.56
N THR A 192 -1.76 -9.19 -22.59
CA THR A 192 -0.62 -8.48 -23.18
C THR A 192 0.07 -7.58 -22.16
N LEU A 193 -0.69 -6.83 -21.37
CA LEU A 193 -0.14 -5.97 -20.31
C LEU A 193 0.58 -6.78 -19.23
N LEU A 194 -0.01 -7.89 -18.78
CA LEU A 194 0.61 -8.81 -17.82
C LEU A 194 1.95 -9.34 -18.35
N ASN A 195 1.98 -9.81 -19.60
CA ASN A 195 3.19 -10.37 -20.22
C ASN A 195 4.35 -9.37 -20.30
N LYS A 196 4.09 -8.06 -20.38
CA LYS A 196 5.13 -7.01 -20.33
C LYS A 196 5.88 -6.95 -18.99
N THR A 197 5.40 -7.65 -17.96
CA THR A 197 6.00 -7.68 -16.61
C THR A 197 6.65 -9.02 -16.27
N LYS A 198 6.76 -9.94 -17.24
CA LYS A 198 7.30 -11.28 -17.01
C LYS A 198 8.69 -11.23 -16.36
N GLY A 199 8.91 -12.11 -15.38
CA GLY A 199 10.15 -12.15 -14.59
C GLY A 199 10.24 -11.11 -13.47
N LYS A 200 9.16 -10.36 -13.20
CA LYS A 200 9.05 -9.46 -12.04
C LYS A 200 7.82 -9.80 -11.20
N ILE A 201 7.82 -9.38 -9.95
CA ILE A 201 6.68 -9.49 -9.03
C ILE A 201 5.81 -8.24 -9.21
N ILE A 202 4.52 -8.42 -9.46
CA ILE A 202 3.60 -7.27 -9.52
C ILE A 202 3.22 -6.89 -8.10
N VAL A 203 3.26 -5.59 -7.78
CA VAL A 203 2.92 -5.09 -6.43
C VAL A 203 1.94 -3.92 -6.51
N GLU A 204 0.84 -4.01 -5.75
CA GLU A 204 -0.01 -2.85 -5.53
C GLU A 204 0.62 -1.96 -4.44
N ASP A 205 1.22 -0.84 -4.84
CA ASP A 205 1.86 0.10 -3.92
C ASP A 205 0.80 1.05 -3.31
N THR A 206 0.40 0.75 -2.08
CA THR A 206 -0.55 1.54 -1.28
C THR A 206 0.17 2.45 -0.28
N THR A 207 1.48 2.69 -0.44
CA THR A 207 2.33 3.45 0.51
C THR A 207 1.73 4.79 0.90
N MET A 208 1.19 5.54 -0.05
CA MET A 208 0.64 6.87 0.21
C MET A 208 -0.81 6.87 0.70
N GLN A 209 -1.46 5.70 0.77
CA GLN A 209 -2.82 5.56 1.29
C GLN A 209 -2.81 5.45 2.83
N ASN A 210 -3.97 5.72 3.44
CA ASN A 210 -4.15 5.45 4.86
C ASN A 210 -4.03 3.94 5.11
N THR A 211 -3.29 3.58 6.16
CA THR A 211 -3.12 2.19 6.57
C THR A 211 -4.46 1.64 7.05
N SER A 212 -4.90 0.54 6.42
CA SER A 212 -6.12 -0.19 6.76
C SER A 212 -5.93 -1.66 6.42
N ASP A 213 -6.72 -2.56 7.02
CA ASP A 213 -6.66 -3.99 6.72
C ASP A 213 -6.88 -4.27 5.24
N SER A 214 -7.78 -3.52 4.59
CA SER A 214 -7.99 -3.64 3.14
C SER A 214 -6.75 -3.25 2.34
N ALA A 215 -6.06 -2.17 2.72
CA ALA A 215 -4.88 -1.68 2.00
C ALA A 215 -3.68 -2.62 2.15
N LEU A 216 -3.54 -3.25 3.33
CA LEU A 216 -2.47 -4.22 3.61
C LEU A 216 -2.80 -5.63 3.11
N ARG A 217 -4.08 -5.97 2.92
CA ARG A 217 -4.51 -7.23 2.30
C ARG A 217 -4.26 -7.24 0.80
N TRP A 218 -4.74 -6.23 0.09
CA TRP A 218 -4.65 -6.21 -1.38
C TRP A 218 -3.30 -5.74 -1.90
N GLY A 219 -2.67 -4.79 -1.21
CA GLY A 219 -1.37 -4.23 -1.60
C GLY A 219 -0.34 -4.23 -0.49
N CYS A 220 0.66 -3.35 -0.64
CA CYS A 220 1.75 -3.15 0.30
C CYS A 220 2.05 -1.68 0.54
N GLN A 221 2.60 -1.39 1.71
CA GLN A 221 3.08 -0.07 2.09
C GLN A 221 4.56 -0.10 2.47
N ASP A 222 5.30 0.92 2.07
CA ASP A 222 6.60 1.22 2.68
C ASP A 222 6.48 2.45 3.57
N LEU A 223 6.42 2.20 4.88
CA LEU A 223 6.24 3.27 5.86
C LEU A 223 7.48 4.18 5.97
N GLN A 224 8.68 3.66 5.71
CA GLN A 224 9.93 4.43 5.75
C GLN A 224 9.97 5.41 4.56
N LYS A 225 9.70 4.91 3.35
CA LYS A 225 9.52 5.70 2.13
C LYS A 225 8.45 6.75 2.33
N ARG A 226 7.30 6.40 2.92
CA ARG A 226 6.21 7.34 3.22
C ARG A 226 6.67 8.48 4.11
N ASP A 227 7.34 8.15 5.21
CA ASP A 227 7.80 9.16 6.18
C ASP A 227 8.85 10.08 5.58
N LEU A 228 9.76 9.53 4.75
CA LEU A 228 10.78 10.32 4.06
C LEU A 228 10.17 11.24 3.00
N ILE A 229 9.23 10.75 2.18
CA ILE A 229 8.48 11.59 1.23
C ILE A 229 7.78 12.73 1.98
N LYS A 230 7.11 12.44 3.11
CA LYS A 230 6.44 13.46 3.92
C LYS A 230 7.43 14.49 4.47
N GLN A 231 8.60 14.06 4.95
CA GLN A 231 9.65 14.95 5.45
C GLN A 231 10.18 15.84 4.33
N THR A 232 10.54 15.27 3.18
CA THR A 232 11.02 16.02 2.01
C THR A 232 10.01 17.06 1.55
N ARG A 233 8.73 16.67 1.41
CA ARG A 233 7.65 17.61 1.06
C ARG A 233 7.52 18.74 2.05
N LYS A 234 7.59 18.44 3.36
CA LYS A 234 7.54 19.44 4.41
C LYS A 234 8.73 20.41 4.32
N SER A 235 9.95 19.90 4.13
CA SER A 235 11.15 20.73 3.99
C SER A 235 11.09 21.64 2.76
N VAL A 236 10.63 21.11 1.63
CA VAL A 236 10.41 21.89 0.40
C VAL A 236 9.35 22.98 0.65
N GLN A 237 8.23 22.65 1.29
CA GLN A 237 7.18 23.62 1.60
C GLN A 237 7.64 24.72 2.56
N GLN A 238 8.47 24.38 3.55
CA GLN A 238 9.11 25.35 4.44
C GLN A 238 10.03 26.29 3.65
N PHE A 239 10.90 25.74 2.81
CA PHE A 239 11.78 26.54 1.94
C PHE A 239 10.99 27.49 1.03
N ILE A 240 9.87 27.01 0.45
CA ILE A 240 9.00 27.83 -0.39
C ILE A 240 8.45 29.01 0.41
N THR A 241 7.87 28.71 1.58
CA THR A 241 7.20 29.69 2.43
C THR A 241 8.18 30.75 2.93
N GLU A 242 9.39 30.36 3.31
CA GLU A 242 10.45 31.30 3.71
C GLU A 242 10.85 32.24 2.58
N ASN A 243 10.98 31.73 1.36
CA ASN A 243 11.32 32.54 0.18
C ASN A 243 10.19 33.52 -0.17
N LEU A 244 8.93 33.07 -0.13
CA LEU A 244 7.77 33.94 -0.33
C LEU A 244 7.70 35.04 0.73
N ASN A 245 7.93 34.71 1.99
CA ASN A 245 7.96 35.69 3.09
C ASN A 245 9.10 36.70 2.95
N LYS A 246 10.30 36.26 2.52
CA LYS A 246 11.41 37.17 2.19
C LYS A 246 11.02 38.11 1.04
N GLY A 247 10.32 37.60 0.02
CA GLY A 247 9.77 38.40 -1.07
C GLY A 247 8.79 39.47 -0.58
N LYS A 248 7.80 39.08 0.23
CA LYS A 248 6.82 40.01 0.83
C LYS A 248 7.48 41.08 1.70
N LYS A 249 8.48 40.73 2.51
CA LYS A 249 9.24 41.70 3.32
C LYS A 249 9.98 42.71 2.44
N LYS A 250 10.57 42.27 1.32
CA LYS A 250 11.22 43.17 0.35
C LYS A 250 10.21 44.08 -0.35
N GLU A 251 9.02 43.58 -0.66
CA GLU A 251 7.90 44.37 -1.22
C GLU A 251 7.48 45.49 -0.26
N ALA A 252 7.23 45.13 1.01
CA ALA A 252 6.78 46.07 2.04
C ALA A 252 7.84 47.14 2.37
N ALA A 253 9.12 46.85 2.15
CA ALA A 253 10.21 47.78 2.37
C ALA A 253 10.41 48.79 1.22
N LEU A 254 9.66 48.67 0.12
CA LEU A 254 9.74 49.62 -0.99
C LEU A 254 9.16 50.98 -0.59
N LYS A 255 9.95 52.06 -0.78
CA LYS A 255 9.50 53.44 -0.51
C LYS A 255 8.35 53.92 -1.40
N LYS A 256 8.15 53.29 -2.57
CA LYS A 256 7.06 53.57 -3.51
C LYS A 256 6.54 52.26 -4.11
N PRO A 257 5.23 52.16 -4.45
CA PRO A 257 4.69 51.00 -5.13
C PRO A 257 5.42 50.76 -6.46
N ARG A 258 5.54 49.49 -6.85
CA ARG A 258 6.05 49.13 -8.18
C ARG A 258 5.11 49.67 -9.26
N THR A 259 5.69 50.10 -10.38
CA THR A 259 4.93 50.39 -11.60
C THR A 259 4.26 49.11 -12.12
N GLU A 260 3.16 49.24 -12.87
CA GLU A 260 2.44 48.09 -13.43
C GLU A 260 3.35 47.15 -14.23
N SER A 261 4.28 47.70 -15.02
CA SER A 261 5.23 46.88 -15.79
C SER A 261 6.19 46.08 -14.89
N ALA A 262 6.58 46.65 -13.74
CA ALA A 262 7.43 45.98 -12.76
C ALA A 262 6.67 44.92 -11.97
N GLN A 263 5.39 45.13 -11.65
CA GLN A 263 4.51 44.13 -11.03
C GLN A 263 4.33 42.93 -11.97
N LYS A 264 4.01 43.17 -13.25
CA LYS A 264 3.83 42.12 -14.26
C LYS A 264 5.09 41.25 -14.43
N ARG A 265 6.28 41.86 -14.45
CA ARG A 265 7.57 41.15 -14.50
C ARG A 265 7.79 40.27 -13.26
N GLN A 266 7.33 40.72 -12.10
CA GLN A 266 7.49 39.98 -10.86
C GLN A 266 6.54 38.78 -10.77
N GLU A 267 5.29 38.93 -11.18
CA GLU A 267 4.35 37.80 -11.29
C GLU A 267 4.87 36.71 -12.23
N GLN A 268 5.42 37.11 -13.39
CA GLN A 268 6.06 36.16 -14.31
C GLN A 268 7.26 35.45 -13.66
N LYS A 269 8.07 36.19 -12.89
CA LYS A 269 9.21 35.61 -12.16
C LYS A 269 8.75 34.62 -11.08
N LEU A 270 7.64 34.92 -10.40
CA LEU A 270 7.06 34.04 -9.38
C LEU A 270 6.53 32.75 -10.01
N LYS A 271 5.72 32.84 -11.08
CA LYS A 271 5.23 31.67 -11.83
C LYS A 271 6.38 30.78 -12.33
N LYS A 272 7.44 31.41 -12.86
CA LYS A 272 8.64 30.67 -13.31
C LYS A 272 9.34 29.97 -12.15
N TRP A 273 9.40 30.61 -10.98
CA TRP A 273 10.00 30.03 -9.79
C TRP A 273 9.14 28.89 -9.22
N GLU A 274 7.81 29.02 -9.18
CA GLU A 274 6.89 27.94 -8.78
C GLU A 274 7.06 26.71 -9.67
N ALA A 275 7.16 26.89 -10.99
CA ALA A 275 7.42 25.79 -11.92
C ALA A 275 8.80 25.14 -11.72
N ILE A 276 9.82 25.89 -11.27
CA ILE A 276 11.14 25.32 -10.95
C ILE A 276 11.07 24.50 -9.66
N VAL A 277 10.37 25.01 -8.65
CA VAL A 277 10.21 24.34 -7.36
C VAL A 277 9.49 23.00 -7.51
N GLU A 278 8.40 22.95 -8.29
CA GLU A 278 7.68 21.71 -8.57
C GLU A 278 8.60 20.66 -9.22
N LYS A 279 9.39 21.07 -10.21
CA LYS A 279 10.41 20.21 -10.83
C LYS A 279 11.48 19.74 -9.85
N VAL A 280 11.96 20.61 -8.96
CA VAL A 280 12.96 20.24 -7.95
C VAL A 280 12.39 19.21 -6.97
N GLN A 281 11.13 19.37 -6.54
CA GLN A 281 10.46 18.40 -5.69
C GLN A 281 10.36 17.04 -6.37
N ASP A 282 9.94 17.00 -7.64
CA ASP A 282 9.83 15.76 -8.41
C ASP A 282 11.19 15.07 -8.57
N VAL A 283 12.24 15.83 -8.91
CA VAL A 283 13.61 15.30 -9.02
C VAL A 283 14.10 14.74 -7.68
N TYR A 284 13.82 15.43 -6.57
CA TYR A 284 14.21 14.95 -5.24
C TYR A 284 13.47 13.67 -4.86
N GLU A 285 12.15 13.64 -5.05
CA GLU A 285 11.35 12.44 -4.79
C GLU A 285 11.81 11.29 -5.69
N GLN A 286 12.12 11.53 -6.96
CA GLN A 286 12.63 10.50 -7.87
C GLN A 286 14.02 9.99 -7.46
N ALA A 287 14.97 10.87 -7.17
CA ALA A 287 16.31 10.47 -6.71
C ALA A 287 16.26 9.69 -5.39
N LEU A 288 15.36 10.08 -4.47
CA LEU A 288 15.08 9.35 -3.24
C LEU A 288 14.58 7.92 -3.50
N LEU A 289 13.85 7.69 -4.59
CA LEU A 289 13.35 6.36 -4.98
C LEU A 289 14.43 5.51 -5.66
N GLU A 290 15.35 6.14 -6.39
CA GLU A 290 16.42 5.45 -7.11
C GLU A 290 17.56 4.97 -6.19
N HIS A 291 17.80 5.65 -5.06
CA HIS A 291 18.97 5.39 -4.20
C HIS A 291 18.68 4.75 -2.84
N CYS A 292 17.42 4.41 -2.55
CA CYS A 292 17.07 3.84 -1.25
C CYS A 292 16.49 2.42 -1.39
N HIS A 293 17.05 1.50 -0.61
CA HIS A 293 16.56 0.12 -0.50
C HIS A 293 15.36 0.07 0.45
N TYR A 294 14.20 0.31 -0.14
CA TYR A 294 12.90 0.33 0.51
C TYR A 294 12.32 -1.08 0.66
N THR A 295 11.54 -1.27 1.72
CA THR A 295 10.90 -2.52 2.08
C THR A 295 9.39 -2.30 2.15
N LEU A 296 8.69 -2.79 1.11
CA LEU A 296 7.24 -2.87 1.12
C LEU A 296 6.79 -3.88 2.20
N SER A 297 5.61 -3.66 2.77
CA SER A 297 4.99 -4.50 3.79
C SER A 297 3.48 -4.61 3.55
N GLY A 298 2.98 -5.83 3.45
CA GLY A 298 1.59 -6.18 3.21
C GLY A 298 1.49 -7.58 2.61
N GLU A 299 0.27 -8.07 2.41
CA GLU A 299 0.00 -9.38 1.82
C GLU A 299 0.13 -9.37 0.29
N ASN A 300 -0.03 -8.21 -0.35
CA ASN A 300 0.03 -8.05 -1.82
C ASN A 300 -0.87 -9.03 -2.58
N ALA A 301 -2.06 -9.35 -2.06
CA ALA A 301 -2.88 -10.41 -2.62
C ALA A 301 -3.18 -10.20 -4.11
N LEU A 302 -3.53 -8.97 -4.52
CA LEU A 302 -3.82 -8.67 -5.92
C LEU A 302 -2.57 -8.84 -6.80
N GLY A 303 -1.44 -8.29 -6.36
CA GLY A 303 -0.17 -8.41 -7.10
C GLY A 303 0.26 -9.86 -7.30
N LYS A 304 0.07 -10.72 -6.29
CA LYS A 304 0.35 -12.16 -6.40
C LYS A 304 -0.60 -12.88 -7.34
N ILE A 305 -1.91 -12.62 -7.24
CA ILE A 305 -2.91 -13.18 -8.17
C ILE A 305 -2.52 -12.87 -9.62
N LEU A 306 -2.20 -11.60 -9.90
CA LEU A 306 -1.77 -11.14 -11.23
C LEU A 306 -0.47 -11.82 -11.69
N THR A 307 0.47 -12.01 -10.76
CA THR A 307 1.76 -12.64 -11.03
C THR A 307 1.57 -14.14 -11.37
N VAL A 308 0.74 -14.85 -10.62
CA VAL A 308 0.42 -16.27 -10.84
C VAL A 308 -0.27 -16.47 -12.18
N ILE A 309 -1.35 -15.74 -12.45
CA ILE A 309 -2.12 -15.92 -13.70
C ILE A 309 -1.32 -15.52 -14.95
N ARG A 310 -0.42 -14.54 -14.83
CA ARG A 310 0.52 -14.21 -15.92
C ARG A 310 1.42 -15.39 -16.27
N ASP A 311 2.03 -16.01 -15.26
CA ASP A 311 3.07 -17.02 -15.48
C ASP A 311 2.49 -18.40 -15.80
N GLN A 312 1.32 -18.72 -15.27
CA GLN A 312 0.65 -20.01 -15.49
C GLN A 312 -0.38 -19.98 -16.62
N GLY A 313 -0.92 -18.80 -16.96
CA GLY A 313 -2.04 -18.64 -17.90
C GLY A 313 -3.41 -18.98 -17.32
N TYR A 314 -3.47 -19.44 -16.07
CA TYR A 314 -4.66 -19.70 -15.29
C TYR A 314 -4.37 -19.47 -13.80
N ILE A 315 -5.39 -19.47 -12.96
CA ILE A 315 -5.23 -19.47 -11.51
C ILE A 315 -6.33 -20.33 -10.87
N ASP A 316 -5.93 -21.22 -9.97
CA ASP A 316 -6.86 -22.05 -9.22
C ASP A 316 -7.55 -21.24 -8.12
N TYR A 317 -8.86 -21.42 -8.00
CA TYR A 317 -9.70 -20.82 -6.96
C TYR A 317 -10.64 -21.85 -6.35
N HIS A 318 -10.98 -21.66 -5.07
CA HIS A 318 -11.86 -22.55 -4.31
C HIS A 318 -13.02 -21.77 -3.70
N LEU A 319 -14.19 -21.85 -4.32
CA LEU A 319 -15.41 -21.22 -3.80
C LEU A 319 -16.14 -22.17 -2.85
N ASP A 320 -15.59 -22.32 -1.65
CA ASP A 320 -16.07 -23.29 -0.64
C ASP A 320 -17.49 -22.99 -0.12
N TYR A 321 -17.99 -21.78 -0.37
CA TYR A 321 -19.35 -21.36 -0.02
C TYR A 321 -20.18 -21.06 -1.29
N PRO A 322 -21.48 -21.41 -1.31
CA PRO A 322 -22.36 -21.08 -2.44
C PRO A 322 -22.44 -19.58 -2.71
N LEU A 323 -21.90 -19.15 -3.85
CA LEU A 323 -21.89 -17.75 -4.28
C LEU A 323 -22.89 -17.55 -5.41
N TYR A 324 -23.69 -16.48 -5.34
CA TYR A 324 -24.71 -16.17 -6.34
C TYR A 324 -24.48 -14.78 -6.93
N PHE A 325 -24.57 -14.71 -8.26
CA PHE A 325 -24.65 -13.47 -9.01
C PHE A 325 -26.00 -13.40 -9.70
N PHE A 326 -26.85 -12.50 -9.20
CA PHE A 326 -28.30 -12.57 -9.41
C PHE A 326 -28.83 -13.97 -9.04
N GLU A 327 -29.62 -14.58 -9.91
CA GLU A 327 -30.19 -15.92 -9.72
C GLU A 327 -29.20 -17.04 -10.05
N HIS A 328 -28.00 -16.71 -10.55
CA HIS A 328 -27.03 -17.70 -11.01
C HIS A 328 -26.03 -18.06 -9.93
N LYS A 329 -26.00 -19.34 -9.56
CA LYS A 329 -24.94 -19.89 -8.70
C LYS A 329 -23.62 -19.95 -9.48
N ILE A 330 -22.56 -19.42 -8.89
CA ILE A 330 -21.18 -19.53 -9.38
C ILE A 330 -20.60 -20.85 -8.90
N GLY A 331 -20.00 -21.60 -9.82
CA GLY A 331 -19.38 -22.90 -9.61
C GLY A 331 -18.19 -23.10 -10.52
#